data_AF-A0A842USN8-F1
#
_entry.id   AF-A0A842USN8-F1
#
_cell.length_a   1.000
_cell.length_b   1.000
_cell.length_c   1.000
_cell.angle_alpha   90.00
_cell.angle_beta   90.00
_cell.angle_gamma   90.00
#
_symmetry.space_group_name_H-M   'P 1'
#
loop_
_entity.id
_entity.type
_entity.pdbx_description
1 polymer ?
#
loop_
_entity_poly.entity_id
_entity_poly.type
_entity_poly.pdbx_seq_one_letter_code
_entity_poly.pdbx_strand_id
1 'polypeptide(L)' 'MARTKKTKAAGRFGARYGRRVRVKIADIETNQRKKQNCIFCTGIAKRLSKGIWECKKCRKKFASHTYFLKKEK' A
#
# COMPACT_ATOMS: atom_id res chain seq x y z
N MET A 1 3.97 -7.64 -20.87
CA MET A 1 5.35 -7.24 -20.51
C MET A 1 5.30 -6.15 -19.43
N ALA A 2 6.09 -6.27 -18.35
CA ALA A 2 6.20 -5.21 -17.35
C ALA A 2 6.98 -4.02 -17.94
N ARG A 3 6.39 -2.81 -17.92
CA ARG A 3 7.00 -1.60 -18.52
C ARG A 3 8.33 -1.17 -17.88
N THR A 4 8.61 -1.59 -16.65
CA THR A 4 9.80 -1.16 -15.90
C THR A 4 10.44 -2.33 -15.15
N LYS A 5 11.77 -2.49 -15.23
CA LYS A 5 12.51 -3.56 -14.52
C LYS A 5 12.63 -3.30 -13.01
N LYS A 6 13.03 -2.11 -12.59
CA LYS A 6 13.41 -1.82 -11.18
C LYS A 6 12.57 -0.76 -10.48
N THR A 7 12.05 0.22 -11.22
CA THR A 7 11.47 1.45 -10.64
C THR A 7 10.02 1.30 -10.18
N LYS A 8 9.27 0.30 -10.66
CA LYS A 8 7.87 0.03 -10.28
C LYS A 8 7.04 1.34 -10.24
N ALA A 9 6.26 1.56 -9.19
CA ALA A 9 5.41 2.75 -9.00
C ALA A 9 6.19 4.07 -8.85
N ALA A 10 7.47 4.00 -8.45
CA ALA A 10 8.37 5.15 -8.38
C ALA A 10 8.91 5.59 -9.76
N GLY A 11 8.53 4.90 -10.85
CA GLY A 11 8.79 5.35 -12.22
C GLY A 11 8.20 6.72 -12.54
N ARG A 12 7.13 7.15 -11.83
CA ARG A 12 6.51 8.48 -12.00
C ARG A 12 7.46 9.66 -11.77
N PHE A 13 8.51 9.43 -10.99
CA PHE A 13 9.45 10.48 -10.62
C PHE A 13 10.52 10.74 -11.69
N GLY A 14 10.67 9.85 -12.67
CA GLY A 14 11.71 9.96 -13.69
C GLY A 14 13.12 9.90 -13.08
N ALA A 15 13.99 10.82 -13.51
CA ALA A 15 15.36 10.96 -13.02
C ALA A 15 15.49 11.65 -11.65
N ARG A 16 14.41 12.25 -11.13
CA ARG A 16 14.44 13.10 -9.92
C ARG A 16 14.55 12.27 -8.62
N TYR A 17 14.97 12.94 -7.54
CA TYR A 17 15.01 12.46 -6.14
C TYR A 17 16.00 11.33 -5.82
N GLY A 18 16.81 10.88 -6.79
CA GLY A 18 17.85 9.86 -6.57
C GLY A 18 17.34 8.43 -6.40
N ARG A 19 18.25 7.46 -6.33
CA ARG A 19 17.89 6.02 -6.28
C ARG A 19 17.31 5.60 -4.91
N ARG A 20 17.96 5.99 -3.81
CA ARG A 20 17.63 5.48 -2.46
C ARG A 20 16.21 5.87 -2.02
N VAL A 21 15.80 7.11 -2.31
CA VAL A 21 14.45 7.60 -2.02
C VAL A 21 13.41 6.87 -2.87
N ARG A 22 13.66 6.71 -4.17
CA ARG A 22 12.74 6.00 -5.08
C ARG A 22 12.50 4.55 -4.69
N VAL A 23 13.55 3.83 -4.27
CA VAL A 23 13.42 2.44 -3.80
C VAL A 23 12.53 2.38 -2.55
N LYS A 24 12.82 3.20 -1.53
CA LYS A 24 12.01 3.25 -0.30
C LYS A 24 10.54 3.55 -0.58
N ILE A 25 10.25 4.53 -1.44
CA ILE A 25 8.87 4.88 -1.80
C ILE A 25 8.21 3.73 -2.56
N ALA A 26 8.91 3.10 -3.50
CA ALA A 26 8.37 1.96 -4.24
C ALA A 26 7.97 0.81 -3.30
N ASP A 27 8.77 0.52 -2.28
CA ASP A 27 8.49 -0.54 -1.30
C ASP A 27 7.26 -0.18 -0.44
N ILE A 28 7.20 1.04 0.07
CA ILE A 28 6.06 1.54 0.86
C ILE A 28 4.77 1.52 0.03
N GLU A 29 4.81 2.00 -1.21
CA GLU A 29 3.64 2.04 -2.10
C GLU A 29 3.20 0.65 -2.53
N THR A 30 4.13 -0.29 -2.70
CA THR A 30 3.81 -1.70 -3.00
C THR A 30 3.02 -2.31 -1.85
N ASN A 31 3.46 -2.09 -0.61
CA ASN A 31 2.77 -2.57 0.59
C ASN A 31 1.42 -1.89 0.78
N GLN A 32 1.35 -0.57 0.56
CA GLN A 32 0.12 0.22 0.69
C GLN A 32 -0.95 -0.19 -0.33
N ARG A 33 -0.57 -0.46 -1.59
CA ARG A 33 -1.53 -0.80 -2.66
C ARG A 33 -1.96 -2.27 -2.62
N LYS A 34 -1.27 -3.11 -1.85
CA LYS A 34 -1.62 -4.52 -1.68
C LYS A 34 -2.98 -4.61 -0.96
N LYS A 35 -3.85 -5.48 -1.47
CA LYS A 35 -5.13 -5.83 -0.84
C LYS A 35 -4.83 -6.55 0.48
N GLN A 36 -5.29 -5.98 1.60
CA GLN A 36 -5.01 -6.52 2.93
C GLN A 36 -6.25 -7.23 3.48
N ASN A 37 -6.05 -8.23 4.34
CA ASN A 37 -7.14 -8.93 5.00
C ASN A 37 -7.74 -8.06 6.10
N CYS A 38 -9.07 -8.05 6.18
CA CYS A 38 -9.79 -7.34 7.24
C CYS A 38 -9.59 -8.06 8.59
N ILE A 39 -9.57 -7.29 9.67
CA ILE A 39 -9.41 -7.82 11.04
C ILE A 39 -10.72 -8.45 11.54
N PHE A 40 -11.86 -7.91 11.08
CA PHE A 40 -13.19 -8.32 11.55
C PHE A 40 -13.85 -9.41 10.71
N CYS A 41 -13.37 -9.66 9.49
CA CYS A 41 -13.95 -10.65 8.59
C CYS A 41 -12.91 -11.19 7.62
N THR A 42 -13.24 -12.25 6.89
CA THR A 42 -12.42 -12.82 5.80
C THR A 42 -12.40 -11.97 4.52
N GLY A 43 -12.88 -10.73 4.59
CA GLY A 43 -12.95 -9.82 3.45
C GLY A 43 -11.65 -9.04 3.21
N ILE A 44 -11.60 -8.38 2.05
CA ILE A 44 -10.49 -7.52 1.66
C ILE A 44 -10.76 -6.08 2.11
N ALA A 45 -9.81 -5.50 2.82
CA ALA A 45 -9.79 -4.10 3.20
C ALA A 45 -9.01 -3.26 2.18
N LYS A 46 -9.55 -2.08 1.86
CA LYS A 46 -8.92 -1.05 1.04
C LYS A 46 -8.68 0.19 1.89
N ARG A 47 -7.56 0.86 1.65
CA ARG A 47 -7.25 2.13 2.31
C ARG A 47 -8.08 3.25 1.68
N LEU A 48 -8.80 4.01 2.51
CA LEU A 48 -9.52 5.21 2.10
C LEU A 48 -8.63 6.45 2.26
N SER A 49 -8.04 6.60 3.45
CA SER A 49 -7.18 7.74 3.78
C SER A 49 -6.00 7.29 4.63
N LYS A 50 -5.19 8.22 5.13
CA LYS A 50 -4.07 7.88 6.03
C LYS A 50 -4.64 7.26 7.31
N GLY A 51 -4.31 5.99 7.56
CA GLY A 51 -4.74 5.26 8.76
C GLY A 51 -6.20 4.81 8.78
N ILE A 52 -7.03 5.16 7.77
CA ILE A 52 -8.42 4.71 7.69
C ILE A 52 -8.57 3.66 6.59
N TRP A 53 -9.13 2.52 6.96
CA TRP A 53 -9.37 1.38 6.09
C TRP A 53 -10.86 1.04 6.05
N GLU A 54 -11.32 0.62 4.89
CA GLU A 54 -12.69 0.18 4.66
C GLU A 54 -12.69 -1.22 4.09
N CYS A 55 -13.45 -2.11 4.72
CA CYS A 55 -13.65 -3.44 4.19
C CYS A 55 -14.80 -3.46 3.19
N LYS A 56 -14.56 -4.04 2.01
CA LYS A 56 -15.60 -4.17 0.98
C LYS A 56 -16.75 -5.10 1.38
N LYS A 57 -16.49 -6.10 2.22
CA LYS A 57 -17.49 -7.12 2.59
C LYS A 57 -18.39 -6.64 3.71
N CYS A 58 -17.82 -6.19 4.83
CA CYS A 58 -18.59 -5.74 5.99
C CYS A 58 -18.90 -4.23 6.00
N ARG A 59 -18.38 -3.45 5.04
CA ARG A 59 -18.54 -1.98 4.92
C ARG A 59 -18.13 -1.19 6.17
N LYS A 60 -17.43 -1.82 7.12
CA LYS A 60 -16.90 -1.15 8.32
C LYS A 60 -15.68 -0.33 7.94
N LYS A 61 -15.66 0.91 8.42
CA LYS A 61 -14.51 1.81 8.41
C LYS A 61 -13.81 1.71 9.76
N PHE A 62 -12.50 1.51 9.76
CA PHE A 62 -11.73 1.37 11.00
C PHE A 62 -10.36 2.04 10.89
N ALA A 63 -9.84 2.44 12.05
CA ALA A 63 -8.52 3.04 12.18
C ALA A 63 -7.45 1.94 12.37
N SER A 64 -6.32 2.07 11.66
CA SER A 64 -5.19 1.13 11.71
C SER A 64 -3.91 1.82 11.23
N HIS A 65 -2.81 1.08 11.07
CA HIS A 65 -1.56 1.68 10.59
C HIS A 65 -1.72 2.31 9.20
N THR A 66 -0.83 3.27 8.92
CA THR A 66 -0.90 4.10 7.72
C THR A 66 -0.68 3.28 6.44
N TYR A 67 0.23 2.31 6.45
CA TYR A 67 0.64 1.59 5.24
C TYR A 67 0.30 0.09 5.24
N PHE A 68 0.04 -0.51 6.41
CA PHE A 68 -0.21 -1.94 6.58
C PHE A 68 -1.34 -2.17 7.59
N LEU A 69 -1.98 -3.35 7.57
CA LEU A 69 -3.01 -3.72 8.56
C LEU A 69 -2.51 -4.69 9.61
N LYS A 70 -1.72 -5.70 9.21
CA LYS A 70 -0.92 -6.52 10.12
C LYS A 70 0.53 -6.05 10.04
N LYS A 71 1.17 -5.80 11.19
CA LYS A 71 2.63 -5.81 11.26
C LYS A 71 3.05 -7.25 10.95
N GLU A 72 3.80 -7.46 9.87
CA GLU A 72 4.72 -8.58 9.83
C GLU A 72 5.81 -8.23 10.86
N LYS A 73 5.91 -9.04 11.92
CA LYS A 73 7.11 -9.07 12.78
C LYS A 73 8.20 -9.79 12.01
#